data_AF-A0A973T0Z6-F1
#
_entry.id   AF-A0A973T0Z6-F1
#
_cell.length_a   1.000
_cell.length_b   1.000
_cell.length_c   1.000
_cell.angle_alpha   90.00
_cell.angle_beta   90.00
_cell.angle_gamma   90.00
#
_symmetry.space_group_name_H-M   'P 1'
#
loop_
_entity.id
_entity.type
_entity.pdbx_description
1 polymer ?
#
loop_
_entity_poly.entity_id
_entity_poly.type
_entity_poly.pdbx_seq_one_letter_code
_entity_poly.pdbx_strand_id
1 'polypeptide(L)'
;MLNLLMSPRSGRRTLRGILGALVETAADAVRSLAPADQAPAEVAEAPDPADVYDTDELPPVEQIETAAREYERVADQARRADRGKRAARKVLDRLPAGVYGTWRVFRTPSSRQTPDLAAITATYKRLGLGPVPMKPCAPSLKVERVEAITSITDVEAFASVAA
;
A
#
# COMPACT_ATOMS: atom_id res chain seq x y z
N MET A 1 -62.19 -31.70 20.48
CA MET A 1 -60.99 -32.37 19.94
C MET A 1 -59.85 -31.36 19.93
N LEU A 2 -58.98 -31.42 20.95
CA LEU A 2 -57.78 -30.59 21.09
C LEU A 2 -56.57 -31.47 20.79
N ASN A 3 -55.88 -31.23 19.68
CA ASN A 3 -54.59 -31.87 19.39
C ASN A 3 -53.46 -30.96 19.87
N LEU A 4 -52.90 -31.35 21.02
CA LEU A 4 -51.59 -30.95 21.53
C LEU A 4 -50.50 -31.56 20.63
N LEU A 5 -49.63 -30.72 20.06
CA LEU A 5 -48.29 -31.15 19.61
C LEU A 5 -47.29 -30.04 19.95
N MET A 6 -46.84 -30.05 21.21
CA MET A 6 -45.50 -29.59 21.54
C MET A 6 -44.49 -30.62 21.01
N SER A 7 -43.45 -30.15 20.32
CA SER A 7 -42.17 -30.85 20.27
C SER A 7 -41.02 -29.83 20.26
N PRO A 8 -39.98 -30.02 21.09
CA PRO A 8 -38.93 -29.04 21.34
C PRO A 8 -37.94 -28.92 20.18
N ARG A 9 -37.58 -27.68 19.83
CA ARG A 9 -36.45 -27.37 18.95
C ARG A 9 -35.14 -27.64 19.69
N SER A 10 -34.65 -28.88 19.64
CA SER A 10 -33.32 -29.27 20.10
C SER A 10 -32.25 -28.78 19.12
N GLY A 11 -31.23 -28.12 19.68
CA GLY A 11 -30.22 -27.37 18.95
C GLY A 11 -29.30 -28.21 18.09
N ARG A 12 -29.21 -27.87 16.80
CA ARG A 12 -28.11 -28.26 15.91
C ARG A 12 -27.08 -27.14 15.88
N ARG A 13 -26.21 -27.06 16.90
CA ARG A 13 -24.90 -26.42 16.73
C ARG A 13 -24.10 -27.34 15.81
N THR A 14 -24.05 -26.99 14.54
CA THR A 14 -23.31 -27.74 13.52
C THR A 14 -21.82 -27.67 13.81
N LEU A 15 -21.13 -28.81 13.70
CA LEU A 15 -19.67 -28.97 13.86
C LEU A 15 -18.85 -27.94 13.05
N ARG A 16 -19.44 -27.38 11.99
CA ARG A 16 -18.87 -26.31 11.17
C ARG A 16 -18.66 -24.99 11.94
N GLY A 17 -19.52 -24.67 12.91
CA GLY A 17 -19.35 -23.49 13.76
C GLY A 17 -18.22 -23.65 14.77
N ILE A 18 -18.01 -24.87 15.27
CA ILE A 18 -16.92 -25.19 16.21
C ILE A 18 -15.57 -25.16 15.48
N LEU A 19 -15.51 -25.68 14.26
CA LEU A 19 -14.31 -25.59 13.41
C LEU A 19 -13.98 -24.15 13.00
N GLY A 20 -15.00 -23.32 12.71
CA GLY A 20 -14.80 -21.90 12.44
C GLY A 20 -14.17 -21.17 13.63
N ALA A 21 -14.69 -21.39 14.84
CA ALA A 21 -14.16 -20.78 16.06
C ALA A 21 -12.73 -21.25 16.39
N LEU A 22 -12.39 -22.50 16.11
CA LEU A 22 -11.01 -23.02 16.29
C LEU A 22 -10.01 -22.44 15.29
N VAL A 23 -10.43 -22.22 14.04
CA VAL A 23 -9.58 -21.59 13.02
C VAL A 23 -9.35 -20.11 13.33
N GLU A 24 -10.38 -19.42 13.83
CA GLU A 24 -10.29 -18.01 14.21
C GLU A 24 -9.40 -17.81 15.46
N THR A 25 -9.53 -18.67 16.46
CA THR A 25 -8.66 -18.66 17.67
C THR A 25 -7.22 -19.06 17.36
N ALA A 26 -6.98 -20.01 16.45
CA ALA A 26 -5.64 -20.35 16.00
C ALA A 26 -5.00 -19.21 15.17
N ALA A 27 -5.79 -18.50 14.35
CA ALA A 27 -5.31 -17.35 13.59
C ALA A 27 -4.93 -16.17 14.52
N ASP A 28 -5.72 -15.93 15.57
CA ASP A 28 -5.38 -14.92 16.59
C ASP A 28 -4.16 -15.32 17.43
N ALA A 29 -4.01 -16.60 17.77
CA ALA A 29 -2.84 -17.09 18.49
C ALA A 29 -1.54 -16.97 17.65
N VAL A 30 -1.61 -17.25 16.35
CA VAL A 30 -0.47 -17.08 15.43
C VAL A 30 -0.17 -15.60 15.19
N ARG A 31 -1.19 -14.74 15.13
CA ARG A 31 -1.02 -13.28 15.05
C ARG A 31 -0.45 -12.68 16.34
N SER A 32 -0.75 -13.28 17.48
CA SER A 32 -0.19 -12.92 18.79
C SER A 32 1.27 -13.33 18.99
N LEU A 33 1.80 -14.25 18.19
CA LEU A 33 3.19 -14.72 18.26
C LEU A 33 4.11 -14.05 17.21
N ALA A 34 3.58 -13.14 16.40
CA ALA A 34 4.42 -12.29 15.56
C ALA A 34 5.28 -11.40 16.48
N PRO A 35 6.60 -11.33 16.28
CA PRO A 35 7.46 -10.46 17.08
C PRO A 35 6.98 -9.02 16.92
N ALA A 36 6.56 -8.42 18.04
CA ALA A 36 6.09 -7.04 18.13
C ALA A 36 7.24 -6.01 18.10
N ASP A 37 8.48 -6.45 17.93
CA ASP A 37 9.65 -5.58 17.77
C ASP A 37 9.91 -5.27 16.29
N GLN A 38 8.96 -4.59 15.66
CA GLN A 38 9.33 -3.59 14.67
C GLN A 38 9.35 -2.25 15.40
N ALA A 39 10.49 -1.94 16.03
CA ALA A 39 10.77 -0.56 16.36
C ALA A 39 10.45 0.30 15.12
N PRO A 40 9.68 1.39 15.24
CA PRO A 40 9.44 2.27 14.12
C PRO A 40 10.81 2.66 13.58
N ALA A 41 11.14 2.18 12.37
CA ALA A 41 12.36 2.63 11.71
C ALA A 41 12.24 4.15 11.63
N GLU A 42 13.18 4.87 12.25
CA GLU A 42 13.29 6.32 12.08
C GLU A 42 13.28 6.58 10.58
N VAL A 43 12.19 7.19 10.10
CA VAL A 43 12.06 7.56 8.70
C VAL A 43 12.98 8.75 8.53
N ALA A 44 14.25 8.49 8.22
CA ALA A 44 15.18 9.52 7.85
C ALA A 44 14.59 10.27 6.65
N GLU A 45 14.33 11.56 6.84
CA GLU A 45 13.81 12.43 5.80
C GLU A 45 14.86 12.54 4.68
N ALA A 46 14.41 12.35 3.44
CA ALA A 46 15.31 12.45 2.30
C ALA A 46 15.68 13.93 2.07
N PRO A 47 16.88 14.23 1.55
CA PRO A 47 17.20 15.60 1.16
C PRO A 47 16.19 16.10 0.12
N ASP A 48 15.85 17.37 0.24
CA ASP A 48 14.97 18.05 -0.69
C ASP A 48 15.49 17.95 -2.13
N PRO A 49 14.59 17.90 -3.13
CA PRO A 49 15.02 17.94 -4.53
C PRO A 49 15.74 19.26 -4.83
N ALA A 50 16.57 19.27 -5.87
CA ALA A 50 17.35 20.46 -6.24
C ALA A 50 16.51 21.63 -6.77
N ASP A 51 15.21 21.42 -7.00
CA ASP A 51 14.28 22.34 -7.65
C ASP A 51 13.04 22.53 -6.76
N VAL A 52 13.27 23.05 -5.55
CA VAL A 52 12.22 23.44 -4.60
C VAL A 52 12.01 24.94 -4.68
N TYR A 53 10.76 25.38 -4.52
CA TYR A 53 10.42 26.80 -4.46
C TYR A 53 11.19 27.52 -3.36
N ASP A 54 11.77 28.67 -3.69
CA ASP A 54 12.26 29.61 -2.70
C ASP A 54 11.09 30.21 -1.90
N THR A 55 11.37 30.78 -0.73
CA THR A 55 10.33 31.32 0.17
C THR A 55 9.46 32.39 -0.48
N ASP A 56 10.05 33.20 -1.35
CA ASP A 56 9.36 34.28 -2.08
C ASP A 56 8.56 33.76 -3.30
N GLU A 57 8.80 32.51 -3.71
CA GLU A 57 8.14 31.86 -4.85
C GLU A 57 7.04 30.88 -4.40
N LEU A 58 6.83 30.73 -3.09
CA LEU A 58 5.83 29.82 -2.55
C LEU A 58 4.43 30.20 -3.04
N PRO A 59 3.69 29.27 -3.67
CA PRO A 59 2.32 29.54 -4.06
C PRO A 59 1.44 29.74 -2.81
N PRO A 60 0.28 30.41 -2.96
CA PRO A 60 -0.67 30.57 -1.86
C PRO A 60 -1.02 29.23 -1.22
N VAL A 61 -1.16 29.21 0.11
CA VAL A 61 -1.45 27.98 0.88
C VAL A 61 -2.68 27.25 0.34
N GLU A 62 -3.72 27.98 -0.06
CA GLU A 62 -4.93 27.40 -0.66
C GLU A 62 -4.64 26.58 -1.92
N GLN A 63 -3.68 27.01 -2.73
CA GLN A 63 -3.25 26.29 -3.93
C GLN A 63 -2.49 25.01 -3.55
N ILE A 64 -1.61 25.09 -2.55
CA ILE A 64 -0.87 23.92 -2.02
C ILE A 64 -1.86 22.89 -1.47
N GLU A 65 -2.83 23.31 -0.65
CA GLU A 65 -3.85 22.43 -0.09
C GLU A 65 -4.74 21.81 -1.16
N THR A 66 -5.16 22.61 -2.15
CA THR A 66 -5.98 22.12 -3.25
C THR A 66 -5.22 21.05 -4.05
N ALA A 67 -3.93 21.29 -4.33
CA ALA A 67 -3.06 20.33 -5.01
C ALA A 67 -2.85 19.07 -4.16
N ALA A 68 -2.60 19.20 -2.86
CA ALA A 68 -2.41 18.07 -1.94
C ALA A 68 -3.66 17.17 -1.85
N ARG A 69 -4.84 17.77 -1.69
CA ARG A 69 -6.13 17.04 -1.66
C ARG A 69 -6.38 16.30 -2.97
N GLU A 70 -6.10 16.94 -4.10
CA GLU A 70 -6.26 16.31 -5.41
C GLU A 70 -5.28 15.15 -5.60
N TYR A 71 -4.01 15.36 -5.22
CA TYR A 71 -2.98 14.33 -5.28
C TYR A 71 -3.38 13.10 -4.46
N GLU A 72 -3.81 13.29 -3.21
CA GLU A 72 -4.25 12.21 -2.34
C GLU A 72 -5.39 11.42 -2.99
N ARG A 73 -6.44 12.12 -3.46
CA ARG A 73 -7.60 11.52 -4.12
C ARG A 73 -7.21 10.65 -5.31
N VAL A 74 -6.37 11.18 -6.21
CA VAL A 74 -5.95 10.48 -7.43
C VAL A 74 -5.02 9.31 -7.10
N ALA A 75 -4.08 9.48 -6.16
CA ALA A 75 -3.21 8.40 -5.71
C ALA A 75 -4.02 7.22 -5.17
N ASP A 76 -5.06 7.51 -4.41
CA ASP A 76 -5.97 6.52 -3.86
C ASP A 76 -6.79 5.79 -4.92
N GLN A 77 -7.31 6.53 -5.90
CA GLN A 77 -7.98 5.95 -7.06
C GLN A 77 -7.03 5.03 -7.85
N ALA A 78 -5.80 5.46 -8.10
CA ALA A 78 -4.78 4.68 -8.79
C ALA A 78 -4.47 3.37 -8.03
N ARG A 79 -4.30 3.42 -6.70
CA ARG A 79 -4.11 2.22 -5.87
C ARG A 79 -5.29 1.25 -5.97
N ARG A 80 -6.53 1.75 -5.95
CA ARG A 80 -7.75 0.92 -6.14
C ARG A 80 -7.76 0.27 -7.52
N ALA A 81 -7.47 1.05 -8.56
CA ALA A 81 -7.40 0.56 -9.93
C ALA A 81 -6.31 -0.52 -10.09
N ASP A 82 -5.13 -0.32 -9.52
CA ASP A 82 -4.04 -1.30 -9.55
C ASP A 82 -4.40 -2.60 -8.82
N ARG A 83 -5.07 -2.52 -7.67
CA ARG A 83 -5.60 -3.71 -6.99
C ARG A 83 -6.60 -4.45 -7.86
N GLY A 84 -7.52 -3.74 -8.50
CA GLY A 84 -8.47 -4.30 -9.46
C GLY A 84 -7.77 -4.98 -10.64
N LYS A 85 -6.78 -4.31 -11.24
CA LYS A 85 -5.97 -4.85 -12.35
C LYS A 85 -5.21 -6.11 -11.94
N ARG A 86 -4.61 -6.14 -10.75
CA ARG A 86 -3.93 -7.33 -10.21
C ARG A 86 -4.90 -8.49 -10.01
N ALA A 87 -6.08 -8.23 -9.46
CA ALA A 87 -7.11 -9.24 -9.28
C ALA A 87 -7.58 -9.82 -10.62
N ALA A 88 -7.89 -8.96 -11.60
CA ALA A 88 -8.30 -9.39 -12.94
C ALA A 88 -7.20 -10.20 -13.66
N ARG A 89 -5.93 -9.78 -13.55
CA ARG A 89 -4.80 -10.49 -14.15
C ARG A 89 -4.65 -11.94 -13.66
N LYS A 90 -4.97 -12.23 -12.39
CA LYS A 90 -4.93 -13.62 -11.88
C LYS A 90 -5.76 -14.59 -12.71
N VAL A 91 -6.85 -14.11 -13.31
CA VAL A 91 -7.70 -14.89 -14.23
C VAL A 91 -7.17 -14.79 -15.66
N LEU A 92 -6.99 -13.56 -16.15
CA LEU A 92 -6.65 -13.32 -17.57
C LEU A 92 -5.30 -13.89 -17.99
N ASP A 93 -4.30 -13.96 -17.09
CA ASP A 93 -2.98 -14.51 -17.42
C ASP A 93 -2.98 -16.03 -17.59
N ARG A 94 -4.03 -16.73 -17.13
CA ARG A 94 -4.18 -18.19 -17.29
C ARG A 94 -4.99 -18.59 -18.52
N LEU A 95 -5.59 -17.63 -19.21
CA LEU A 95 -6.39 -17.91 -20.41
C LEU A 95 -5.50 -18.04 -21.64
N PRO A 96 -5.76 -19.03 -22.52
CA PRO A 96 -5.21 -19.02 -23.86
C PRO A 96 -5.75 -17.81 -24.66
N ALA A 97 -5.10 -17.51 -25.77
CA ALA A 97 -5.64 -16.52 -26.70
C ALA A 97 -6.99 -17.00 -27.26
N GLY A 98 -7.97 -16.11 -27.33
CA GLY A 98 -9.34 -16.47 -27.72
C GLY A 98 -10.35 -15.34 -27.48
N VAL A 99 -11.62 -15.62 -27.74
CA VAL A 99 -12.74 -14.70 -27.48
C VAL A 99 -13.59 -15.25 -26.34
N TYR A 100 -13.88 -14.41 -25.34
CA TYR A 100 -14.66 -14.74 -24.15
C TYR A 100 -15.78 -13.71 -23.99
N GLY A 101 -17.00 -14.06 -24.42
CA GLY A 101 -18.12 -13.13 -24.50
C GLY A 101 -17.81 -11.99 -25.48
N THR A 102 -17.84 -10.75 -24.99
CA THR A 102 -17.52 -9.56 -25.78
C THR A 102 -16.03 -9.18 -25.79
N TRP A 103 -15.17 -9.96 -25.12
CA TRP A 103 -13.75 -9.62 -24.92
C TRP A 103 -12.82 -10.58 -25.68
N ARG A 104 -11.82 -10.03 -26.38
CA ARG A 104 -10.77 -10.82 -27.05
C ARG A 104 -9.47 -10.77 -26.24
N VAL A 105 -8.90 -11.93 -25.92
CA VAL A 105 -7.60 -12.10 -25.27
C VAL A 105 -6.57 -12.51 -26.32
N PHE A 106 -5.46 -11.78 -26.41
CA PHE A 106 -4.34 -12.08 -27.30
C PHE A 106 -3.01 -11.70 -26.61
N ARG A 107 -1.89 -12.24 -27.12
CA ARG A 107 -0.55 -12.01 -26.57
C ARG A 107 0.32 -11.35 -27.65
N THR A 108 1.01 -10.28 -27.28
CA THR A 108 1.95 -9.57 -28.17
C THR A 108 3.33 -9.63 -27.54
N PRO A 109 4.36 -10.12 -28.25
CA PRO A 109 5.73 -10.08 -27.74
C PRO A 109 6.19 -8.63 -27.55
N SER A 110 6.90 -8.36 -26.46
CA SER A 110 7.52 -7.04 -26.27
C SER A 110 8.83 -6.98 -27.05
N SER A 111 9.10 -5.86 -27.71
CA SER A 111 10.42 -5.55 -28.26
C SER A 111 11.41 -5.07 -27.20
N ARG A 112 10.95 -4.81 -25.97
CA ARG A 112 11.80 -4.38 -24.86
C ARG A 112 12.56 -5.58 -24.29
N GLN A 113 13.86 -5.40 -24.07
CA GLN A 113 14.70 -6.36 -23.36
C GLN A 113 15.00 -5.82 -21.97
N THR A 114 14.93 -6.68 -20.96
CA THR A 114 15.30 -6.36 -19.58
C THR A 114 16.60 -7.09 -19.25
N PRO A 115 17.56 -6.44 -18.57
CA PRO A 115 18.77 -7.12 -18.12
C PRO A 115 18.44 -8.37 -17.29
N ASP A 116 19.10 -9.48 -17.57
CA ASP A 116 18.98 -10.69 -16.77
C ASP A 116 19.82 -10.56 -15.49
N LEU A 117 19.17 -10.10 -14.42
CA LEU A 117 19.81 -9.90 -13.13
C LEU A 117 20.38 -11.20 -12.55
N ALA A 118 19.78 -12.36 -12.85
CA ALA A 118 20.29 -13.63 -12.37
C ALA A 118 21.60 -14.00 -13.08
N ALA A 119 21.65 -13.86 -14.41
CA ALA A 119 22.86 -14.07 -15.19
C ALA A 119 23.98 -13.07 -14.82
N ILE A 120 23.62 -11.80 -14.61
CA ILE A 120 24.56 -10.75 -14.17
C ILE A 120 25.13 -11.10 -12.79
N THR A 121 24.27 -11.44 -11.82
CA THR A 121 24.70 -11.80 -10.46
C THR A 121 25.59 -13.04 -10.45
N ALA A 122 25.23 -14.06 -11.23
CA ALA A 122 26.06 -15.26 -11.39
C ALA A 122 27.44 -14.94 -11.97
N THR A 123 27.50 -14.02 -12.94
CA THR A 123 28.74 -13.56 -13.55
C THR A 123 29.61 -12.79 -12.56
N TYR A 124 29.04 -11.83 -11.82
CA TYR A 124 29.76 -11.08 -10.78
C TYR A 124 30.33 -11.98 -9.70
N LYS A 125 29.54 -12.97 -9.25
CA LYS A 125 29.99 -13.98 -8.29
C LYS A 125 31.12 -14.83 -8.85
N ARG A 126 30.99 -15.34 -10.07
CA ARG A 126 32.01 -16.19 -10.74
C ARG A 126 33.34 -15.45 -10.93
N LEU A 127 33.29 -14.15 -11.21
CA LEU A 127 34.47 -13.33 -11.46
C LEU A 127 35.07 -12.69 -10.20
N GLY A 128 34.48 -12.92 -9.01
CA GLY A 128 34.97 -12.34 -7.76
C GLY A 128 34.84 -10.81 -7.68
N LEU A 129 33.90 -10.21 -8.43
CA LEU A 129 33.74 -8.75 -8.54
C LEU A 129 32.94 -8.12 -7.38
N GLY A 130 32.46 -8.93 -6.43
CA GLY A 130 31.59 -8.46 -5.35
C GLY A 130 30.12 -8.29 -5.80
N PRO A 131 29.32 -7.49 -5.07
CA PRO A 131 27.91 -7.28 -5.39
C PRO A 131 27.73 -6.48 -6.69
N VAL A 132 26.60 -6.68 -7.37
CA VAL A 132 26.23 -5.90 -8.54
C VAL A 132 26.05 -4.44 -8.11
N PRO A 133 26.72 -3.47 -8.77
CA PRO A 133 26.60 -2.06 -8.42
C PRO A 133 25.18 -1.58 -8.66
N MET A 134 24.58 -0.98 -7.63
CA MET A 134 23.22 -0.44 -7.66
C MET A 134 23.28 1.08 -7.48
N LYS A 135 22.46 1.81 -8.24
CA LYS A 135 22.24 3.24 -8.01
C LYS A 135 21.16 3.41 -6.93
N PRO A 136 21.28 4.37 -5.98
CA PRO A 136 20.18 4.68 -5.09
C PRO A 136 18.94 5.10 -5.88
N CYS A 137 17.77 4.67 -5.43
CA CYS A 137 16.50 5.11 -5.99
C CYS A 137 16.26 6.58 -5.63
N ALA A 138 15.62 7.32 -6.55
CA ALA A 138 15.19 8.69 -6.27
C ALA A 138 14.14 8.70 -5.13
N PRO A 139 14.10 9.76 -4.30
CA PRO A 139 13.09 9.90 -3.27
C PRO A 139 11.68 9.92 -3.90
N SER A 140 10.72 9.33 -3.20
CA SER A 140 9.33 9.29 -3.63
C SER A 140 8.53 10.34 -2.86
N LEU A 141 7.71 11.13 -3.55
CA LEU A 141 6.79 12.08 -2.93
C LEU A 141 5.77 11.33 -2.07
N LYS A 142 5.66 11.74 -0.80
CA LYS A 142 4.59 11.33 0.11
C LYS A 142 3.86 12.57 0.59
N VAL A 143 2.53 12.52 0.56
CA VAL A 143 1.65 13.59 1.03
C VAL A 143 0.70 12.96 2.04
N GLU A 144 0.69 13.50 3.25
CA GLU A 144 -0.15 13.03 4.35
C GLU A 144 -0.89 14.22 4.95
N ARG A 145 -2.15 14.02 5.33
CA ARG A 145 -2.94 15.05 5.98
C ARG A 145 -2.57 15.11 7.46
N VAL A 146 -2.10 16.27 7.92
CA VAL A 146 -1.83 16.52 9.34
C VAL A 146 -3.13 17.00 10.00
N GLU A 147 -3.51 16.38 11.12
CA GLU A 147 -4.58 16.90 11.98
C GLU A 147 -4.03 18.12 12.74
N ALA A 148 -4.71 19.26 12.63
CA ALA A 148 -4.27 20.48 13.30
C ALA A 148 -4.33 20.28 14.82
N ILE A 149 -3.16 20.27 15.47
CA ILE A 149 -3.07 20.44 16.93
C ILE A 149 -3.57 21.86 17.21
N THR A 150 -4.76 21.97 17.80
CA THR A 150 -5.27 23.25 18.28
C THR A 150 -4.53 23.60 19.57
N SER A 151 -3.34 24.18 19.46
CA SER A 151 -2.71 24.94 20.54
C SER A 151 -2.62 26.40 20.11
N ILE A 152 -3.72 27.11 20.33
CA ILE A 152 -3.76 28.57 20.33
C ILE A 152 -3.11 29.02 21.64
N THR A 153 -1.78 29.12 21.65
CA THR A 153 -0.94 29.92 22.57
C THR A 153 0.49 29.70 22.11
N ASP A 154 1.15 30.75 21.60
CA ASP A 154 2.61 30.92 21.38
C ASP A 154 2.94 31.65 20.06
N VAL A 155 2.05 32.51 19.55
CA VAL A 155 2.39 33.44 18.44
C VAL A 155 2.87 34.82 18.95
N GLU A 156 2.97 35.05 20.27
CA GLU A 156 3.44 36.34 20.82
C GLU A 156 4.96 36.42 21.10
N ALA A 157 5.77 35.41 20.77
CA ALA A 157 7.19 35.43 21.12
C ALA A 157 8.14 36.06 20.07
N PHE A 158 7.71 36.31 18.82
CA PHE A 158 8.62 36.80 17.76
C PHE A 158 8.52 38.29 17.43
N ALA A 159 7.66 39.06 18.11
CA ALA A 159 7.42 40.48 17.76
C ALA A 159 8.05 41.51 18.72
N SER A 160 8.91 41.13 19.68
CA SER A 160 9.40 42.07 20.70
C SER A 160 10.90 42.05 21.01
N VAL A 161 11.78 41.93 20.01
CA VAL A 161 13.19 42.39 20.19
C VAL A 161 13.75 42.97 18.88
N ALA A 162 13.40 44.22 18.57
CA ALA A 162 14.26 45.18 17.86
C ALA A 162 13.55 46.56 17.81
N ALA A 163 13.63 47.29 18.92
CA ALA A 163 13.46 48.74 18.96
C ALA A 163 14.74 49.33 19.56
#